data_AF-A0A7D9L5A3-F1
#
_entry.id   AF-A0A7D9L5A3-F1
#
_cell.length_a   1.000
_cell.length_b   1.000
_cell.length_c   1.000
_cell.angle_alpha   90.00
_cell.angle_beta   90.00
_cell.angle_gamma   90.00
#
_symmetry.space_group_name_H-M   'P 1'
#
loop_
_entity.id
_entity.type
_entity.pdbx_description
1 polymer ?
#
loop_
_entity_poly.entity_id
_entity_poly.type
_entity_poly.pdbx_seq_one_letter_code
_entity_poly.pdbx_strand_id
1 'polypeptide(L)'
;MIDDTSSIHNVLEGHALCDAYWALINASHWPIEKKIDYQNVGMLVQHLLENEIIYSRKLEIDSFAEGLDVMGLRKIIRENPTSCRDLFCYNTEMILTAEKFISQVLLKEPTDYSEKQSYDWFLKYVNSSSEEKLKCLLQFVTGHRSIPPRGLSHLICIKFLPDDEKASLPKSIACLGIIHLPTVYSSEKKFVQSLDIALKWECEGFGSS
;
A
#
# COMPACT_ATOMS: atom_id res chain seq x y z
N MET A 1 15.61 9.28 16.67
CA MET A 1 14.99 10.43 17.37
C MET A 1 15.42 11.68 16.64
N ILE A 2 14.58 12.14 15.71
CA ILE A 2 14.76 13.46 15.09
C ILE A 2 14.39 14.48 16.18
N ASP A 3 15.24 15.48 16.37
CA ASP A 3 15.06 16.50 17.39
C ASP A 3 13.89 17.41 17.00
N ASP A 4 12.69 17.12 17.52
CA ASP A 4 11.43 17.83 17.26
C ASP A 4 11.57 19.35 17.42
N THR A 5 12.47 19.81 18.29
CA THR A 5 12.70 21.25 18.52
C THR A 5 13.35 21.96 17.34
N SER A 6 14.25 21.28 16.61
CA SER A 6 14.92 21.83 15.43
C SER A 6 13.96 21.94 14.23
N SER A 7 13.09 20.95 14.06
CA SER A 7 12.07 20.95 13.00
C SER A 7 11.02 22.05 13.19
N ILE A 8 10.55 22.26 14.42
CA ILE A 8 9.58 23.32 14.71
C ILE A 8 10.21 24.71 14.51
N HIS A 9 11.47 24.91 14.92
CA HIS A 9 12.18 26.16 14.71
C HIS A 9 12.33 26.51 13.22
N ASN A 10 12.67 25.54 12.37
CA ASN A 10 12.75 25.75 10.92
C ASN A 10 11.41 26.13 10.28
N VAL A 11 10.29 25.55 10.75
CA VAL A 11 8.94 25.90 10.28
C VAL A 11 8.56 27.32 10.71
N LEU A 12 8.85 27.69 11.95
CA LEU A 12 8.44 28.99 12.51
C LEU A 12 9.33 30.16 12.05
N GLU A 13 10.61 29.93 11.81
CA GLU A 13 11.58 31.01 11.55
C GLU A 13 12.20 30.93 10.15
N GLY A 14 12.52 29.73 9.66
CA GLY A 14 13.13 29.53 8.34
C GLY A 14 12.12 29.63 7.18
N HIS A 15 11.00 28.91 7.27
CA HIS A 15 9.99 28.86 6.22
C HIS A 15 9.06 30.08 6.20
N ALA A 16 8.96 30.82 7.30
CA ALA A 16 8.17 32.07 7.38
C ALA A 16 8.67 33.18 6.42
N LEU A 17 9.83 33.01 5.80
CA LEU A 17 10.36 33.90 4.77
C LEU A 17 9.86 33.57 3.36
N CYS A 18 9.12 32.46 3.18
CA CYS A 18 8.64 31.99 1.88
C CYS A 18 7.18 32.39 1.64
N ASP A 19 6.86 32.92 0.46
CA ASP A 19 5.49 33.27 0.08
C ASP A 19 4.55 32.05 0.08
N ALA A 20 5.06 30.88 -0.32
CA ALA A 20 4.30 29.64 -0.33
C ALA A 20 3.88 29.18 1.08
N TYR A 21 4.71 29.48 2.09
CA TYR A 21 4.36 29.22 3.49
C TYR A 21 3.14 30.04 3.88
N TRP A 22 3.16 31.35 3.67
CA TRP A 22 2.02 32.22 4.02
C TRP A 22 0.78 31.95 3.18
N ALA A 23 0.92 31.54 1.92
CA ALA A 23 -0.21 31.10 1.12
C ALA A 23 -0.96 29.92 1.77
N LEU A 24 -0.24 28.92 2.29
CA LEU A 24 -0.83 27.78 2.99
C LEU A 24 -1.46 28.17 4.32
N ILE A 25 -0.79 29.02 5.11
CA ILE A 25 -1.31 29.52 6.39
C ILE A 25 -2.60 30.33 6.18
N ASN A 26 -2.62 31.18 5.15
CA ASN A 26 -3.80 31.98 4.83
C ASN A 26 -4.96 31.12 4.30
N ALA A 27 -4.64 30.08 3.53
CA ALA A 27 -5.63 29.12 3.06
C ALA A 27 -6.23 28.29 4.21
N SER A 28 -5.50 28.04 5.29
CA SER A 28 -5.99 27.27 6.45
C SER A 28 -6.93 28.03 7.38
N HIS A 29 -7.31 29.26 7.00
CA HIS A 29 -8.10 30.17 7.83
C HIS A 29 -7.46 30.44 9.20
N TRP A 30 -6.12 30.35 9.28
CA TRP A 30 -5.43 30.77 10.49
C TRP A 30 -5.71 32.25 10.78
N PRO A 31 -6.00 32.64 12.04
CA PRO A 31 -6.31 34.02 12.35
C PRO A 31 -5.13 34.94 12.02
N ILE A 32 -5.34 35.92 11.14
CA ILE A 32 -4.29 36.83 10.64
C ILE A 32 -3.62 37.59 11.79
N GLU A 33 -4.36 37.90 12.85
CA GLU A 33 -3.87 38.62 14.02
C GLU A 33 -3.09 37.73 15.00
N LYS A 34 -3.13 36.41 14.84
CA LYS A 34 -2.51 35.47 15.76
C LYS A 34 -1.13 35.06 15.26
N LYS A 35 -0.10 35.50 15.98
CA LYS A 35 1.28 35.05 15.73
C LYS A 35 1.40 33.55 15.99
N ILE A 36 2.11 32.85 15.10
CA ILE A 36 2.41 31.42 15.27
C ILE A 36 3.59 31.28 16.24
N ASP A 37 3.45 30.43 17.25
CA ASP A 37 4.47 30.14 18.27
C ASP A 37 4.41 28.68 18.71
N TYR A 38 5.42 28.25 19.49
CA TYR A 38 5.53 26.86 19.98
C TYR A 38 4.31 26.37 20.79
N GLN A 39 3.52 27.27 21.37
CA GLN A 39 2.33 26.90 22.14
C GLN A 39 1.12 26.64 21.24
N ASN A 40 1.09 27.24 20.04
CA ASN A 40 -0.05 27.18 19.14
C ASN A 40 0.21 26.43 17.82
N VAL A 41 1.43 25.93 17.59
CA VAL A 41 1.77 25.06 16.44
C VAL A 41 0.82 23.86 16.31
N GLY A 42 0.43 23.22 17.41
CA GLY A 42 -0.54 22.12 17.36
C GLY A 42 -1.90 22.53 16.79
N MET A 43 -2.37 23.73 17.13
CA MET A 43 -3.59 24.29 16.54
C MET A 43 -3.39 24.60 15.06
N LEU A 44 -2.24 25.13 14.68
CA LEU A 44 -1.95 25.41 13.27
C LEU A 44 -1.96 24.12 12.44
N VAL A 45 -1.36 23.04 12.93
CA VAL A 45 -1.39 21.73 12.28
C VAL A 45 -2.84 21.25 12.11
N GLN A 46 -3.68 21.41 13.13
CA GLN A 46 -5.10 21.06 13.02
C GLN A 46 -5.80 21.89 11.93
N HIS A 47 -5.61 23.20 11.89
CA HIS A 47 -6.19 24.08 10.86
C HIS A 47 -5.73 23.69 9.45
N LEU A 48 -4.44 23.38 9.28
CA LEU A 48 -3.90 22.92 8.00
C LEU A 48 -4.53 21.58 7.58
N LEU A 49 -4.66 20.63 8.50
CA LEU A 49 -5.30 19.33 8.22
C LEU A 49 -6.78 19.50 7.87
N GLU A 50 -7.53 20.30 8.64
CA GLU A 50 -8.94 20.56 8.36
C GLU A 50 -9.12 21.23 7.00
N ASN A 51 -8.26 22.18 6.65
CA ASN A 51 -8.31 22.82 5.34
C ASN A 51 -7.98 21.86 4.19
N GLU A 52 -6.85 21.16 4.29
CA GLU A 52 -6.39 20.25 3.24
C GLU A 52 -7.32 19.05 3.04
N ILE A 53 -7.95 18.55 4.10
CA ILE A 53 -8.78 17.35 4.03
C ILE A 53 -10.26 17.71 3.81
N ILE A 54 -10.77 18.73 4.50
CA ILE A 54 -12.21 19.03 4.58
C ILE A 54 -12.56 20.30 3.81
N TYR A 55 -12.03 21.47 4.20
CA TYR A 55 -12.53 22.75 3.68
C TYR A 55 -12.23 22.96 2.19
N SER A 56 -11.07 22.52 1.72
CA SER A 56 -10.69 22.57 0.29
C SER A 56 -11.63 21.81 -0.64
N ARG A 57 -12.45 20.90 -0.09
CA ARG A 57 -13.44 20.08 -0.84
C ARG A 57 -14.86 20.25 -0.29
N LYS A 58 -15.12 21.33 0.47
CA LYS A 58 -16.37 21.50 1.21
C LYS A 58 -17.59 21.53 0.28
N LEU A 59 -17.47 22.23 -0.85
CA LEU A 59 -18.55 22.34 -1.84
C LEU A 59 -18.91 20.98 -2.43
N GLU A 60 -17.90 20.18 -2.77
CA GLU A 60 -18.06 18.83 -3.33
C GLU A 60 -18.65 17.88 -2.29
N ILE A 61 -18.18 17.94 -1.04
CA ILE A 61 -18.71 17.15 0.08
C ILE A 61 -20.17 17.51 0.36
N ASP A 62 -20.52 18.80 0.37
CA ASP A 62 -21.89 19.26 0.59
C ASP A 62 -22.81 18.83 -0.56
N SER A 63 -22.39 19.05 -1.80
CA SER A 63 -23.15 18.64 -2.99
C SER A 63 -23.36 17.12 -3.02
N PHE A 64 -22.34 16.35 -2.64
CA PHE A 64 -22.46 14.90 -2.51
C PHE A 64 -23.45 14.51 -1.41
N ALA A 65 -23.40 15.18 -0.24
CA ALA A 65 -24.32 14.93 0.86
C ALA A 65 -25.78 15.27 0.49
N GLU A 66 -26.01 16.38 -0.22
CA GLU A 66 -27.32 16.74 -0.77
C GLU A 66 -27.82 15.69 -1.76
N GLY A 67 -26.95 15.19 -2.65
CA GLY A 67 -27.27 14.11 -3.58
C GLY A 67 -27.72 12.83 -2.87
N LEU A 68 -27.10 12.47 -1.74
CA LEU A 68 -27.50 11.32 -0.92
C LEU A 68 -28.87 11.52 -0.25
N ASP A 69 -29.33 12.76 -0.07
CA ASP A 69 -30.63 13.07 0.52
C ASP A 69 -31.79 12.93 -0.48
N VAL A 70 -31.55 13.01 -1.80
CA VAL A 70 -32.58 12.97 -2.87
C VAL A 70 -33.51 11.74 -2.79
N MET A 71 -33.00 10.60 -2.32
CA MET A 71 -33.78 9.37 -2.11
C MET A 71 -33.77 8.89 -0.64
N GLY A 72 -33.37 9.75 0.30
CA GLY A 72 -33.24 9.39 1.71
C GLY A 72 -32.10 8.40 2.00
N LEU A 73 -31.18 8.19 1.05
CA LEU A 73 -30.05 7.26 1.21
C LEU A 73 -29.15 7.67 2.37
N ARG A 74 -28.95 8.98 2.60
CA ARG A 74 -28.21 9.48 3.77
C ARG A 74 -28.81 9.02 5.09
N LYS A 75 -30.15 9.00 5.20
CA LYS A 75 -30.85 8.49 6.39
C LYS A 75 -30.59 6.99 6.57
N ILE A 76 -30.73 6.22 5.48
CA ILE A 76 -30.46 4.76 5.49
C ILE A 76 -29.02 4.47 5.93
N ILE A 77 -28.03 5.22 5.40
CA ILE A 77 -26.61 5.08 5.78
C ILE A 77 -26.41 5.38 7.26
N ARG A 78 -27.03 6.43 7.80
CA ARG A 78 -26.92 6.79 9.23
C ARG A 78 -27.58 5.76 10.15
N GLU A 79 -28.69 5.18 9.73
CA GLU A 79 -29.42 4.16 10.49
C GLU A 79 -28.76 2.78 10.40
N ASN A 80 -28.01 2.51 9.32
CA ASN A 80 -27.39 1.20 9.05
C ASN A 80 -25.90 1.32 8.66
N PRO A 81 -25.05 1.97 9.47
CA PRO A 81 -23.69 2.33 9.07
C PRO A 81 -22.82 1.12 8.75
N THR A 82 -22.94 0.03 9.50
CA THR A 82 -22.16 -1.20 9.27
C THR A 82 -22.56 -1.87 7.96
N SER A 83 -23.86 -2.09 7.73
CA SER A 83 -24.36 -2.72 6.50
C SER A 83 -24.07 -1.88 5.26
N CYS A 84 -24.22 -0.56 5.36
CA CYS A 84 -23.88 0.34 4.27
C CYS A 84 -22.37 0.41 4.02
N ARG A 85 -21.53 0.31 5.06
CA ARG A 85 -20.07 0.19 4.89
C ARG A 85 -19.72 -1.07 4.11
N ASP A 86 -20.30 -2.22 4.45
CA ASP A 86 -20.01 -3.48 3.74
C ASP A 86 -20.51 -3.45 2.28
N LEU A 87 -21.59 -2.71 2.01
CA LEU A 87 -22.16 -2.58 0.67
C LEU A 87 -21.41 -1.57 -0.22
N PHE A 88 -21.03 -0.42 0.32
CA PHE A 88 -20.48 0.70 -0.44
C PHE A 88 -18.96 0.80 -0.37
N CYS A 89 -18.35 0.37 0.74
CA CYS A 89 -16.90 0.42 0.91
C CYS A 89 -16.30 -0.94 0.58
N TYR A 90 -15.17 -0.92 -0.14
CA TYR A 90 -14.38 -2.12 -0.32
C TYR A 90 -13.83 -2.60 1.03
N ASN A 91 -14.00 -3.89 1.32
CA ASN A 91 -13.47 -4.48 2.53
C ASN A 91 -11.95 -4.63 2.42
N THR A 92 -11.21 -3.71 3.04
CA THR A 92 -9.74 -3.73 3.14
C THR A 92 -9.21 -4.85 4.03
N GLU A 93 -10.06 -5.46 4.85
CA GLU A 93 -9.76 -6.61 5.71
C GLU A 93 -9.98 -7.94 4.98
N MET A 94 -10.20 -7.90 3.65
CA MET A 94 -10.33 -9.13 2.87
C MET A 94 -9.07 -10.00 3.01
N ILE A 95 -9.24 -11.13 3.69
CA ILE A 95 -8.19 -12.13 3.89
C ILE A 95 -7.68 -12.59 2.52
N LEU A 96 -6.37 -12.44 2.32
CA LEU A 96 -5.66 -12.97 1.17
C LEU A 96 -5.38 -14.45 1.40
N THR A 97 -6.15 -15.30 0.74
CA THR A 97 -5.95 -16.76 0.75
C THR A 97 -5.03 -17.19 -0.39
N ALA A 98 -4.45 -18.39 -0.27
CA ALA A 98 -3.65 -19.00 -1.33
C ALA A 98 -4.44 -19.10 -2.64
N GLU A 99 -5.72 -19.49 -2.57
CA GLU A 99 -6.62 -19.56 -3.73
C GLU A 99 -6.77 -18.20 -4.43
N LYS A 100 -6.98 -17.12 -3.66
CA LYS A 100 -7.07 -15.77 -4.23
C LYS A 100 -5.76 -15.29 -4.81
N PHE A 101 -4.62 -15.66 -4.21
CA PHE A 101 -3.32 -15.34 -4.80
C PHE A 101 -3.12 -16.09 -6.12
N ILE A 102 -3.38 -17.41 -6.14
CA ILE A 102 -3.22 -18.27 -7.31
C ILE A 102 -4.16 -17.82 -8.44
N SER A 103 -5.36 -17.34 -8.15
CA SER A 103 -6.28 -16.81 -9.16
C SER A 103 -5.74 -15.56 -9.87
N GLN A 104 -4.75 -14.87 -9.29
CA GLN A 104 -4.05 -13.77 -9.93
C GLN A 104 -2.86 -14.22 -10.79
N VAL A 105 -2.48 -15.49 -10.77
CA VAL A 105 -1.31 -16.00 -11.49
C VAL A 105 -1.69 -16.41 -12.91
N LEU A 106 -0.95 -15.90 -13.89
CA LEU A 106 -1.02 -16.38 -15.26
C LEU A 106 -0.39 -17.77 -15.35
N LEU A 107 -1.23 -18.78 -15.57
CA LEU A 107 -0.78 -20.14 -15.80
C LEU A 107 -0.04 -20.22 -17.15
N LYS A 108 1.29 -20.35 -17.08
CA LYS A 108 2.12 -20.73 -18.21
C LYS A 108 2.81 -22.04 -17.85
N GLU A 109 2.72 -23.02 -18.74
CA GLU A 109 3.34 -24.32 -18.49
C GLU A 109 4.87 -24.18 -18.44
N PRO A 110 5.52 -24.70 -17.39
CA PRO A 110 6.96 -24.89 -17.36
C PRO A 110 7.44 -25.72 -18.54
N THR A 111 8.59 -25.37 -19.12
CA THR A 111 9.08 -25.98 -20.36
C THR A 111 10.03 -27.16 -20.11
N ASP A 112 10.66 -27.22 -18.94
CA ASP A 112 11.56 -28.30 -18.56
C ASP A 112 11.33 -28.80 -17.11
N TYR A 113 12.15 -29.77 -16.69
CA TYR A 113 12.03 -30.41 -15.39
C TYR A 113 12.36 -29.47 -14.22
N SER A 114 13.39 -28.62 -14.34
CA SER A 114 13.80 -27.75 -13.23
C SER A 114 12.82 -26.59 -13.05
N GLU A 115 12.30 -26.03 -14.15
CA GLU A 115 11.21 -25.06 -14.12
C GLU A 115 9.95 -25.66 -13.48
N LYS A 116 9.58 -26.89 -13.88
CA LYS A 116 8.42 -27.58 -13.30
C LYS A 116 8.59 -27.81 -11.81
N GLN A 117 9.77 -28.25 -11.39
CA GLN A 117 10.07 -28.46 -9.98
C GLN A 117 9.99 -27.16 -9.17
N SER A 118 10.58 -26.06 -9.65
CA SER A 118 10.49 -24.75 -8.99
C SER A 118 9.06 -24.21 -8.95
N TYR A 119 8.28 -24.42 -10.01
CA TYR A 119 6.87 -24.06 -10.05
C TYR A 119 6.05 -24.83 -9.02
N ASP A 120 6.23 -26.14 -8.93
CA ASP A 120 5.53 -26.99 -7.96
C ASP A 120 5.88 -26.60 -6.52
N TRP A 121 7.14 -26.30 -6.24
CA TRP A 121 7.57 -25.80 -4.92
C TRP A 121 7.00 -24.42 -4.61
N PHE A 122 6.90 -23.53 -5.60
CA PHE A 122 6.26 -22.23 -5.42
C PHE A 122 4.78 -22.37 -5.08
N LEU A 123 4.03 -23.21 -5.80
CA LEU A 123 2.63 -23.46 -5.50
C LEU A 123 2.44 -24.07 -4.10
N LYS A 124 3.31 -24.99 -3.69
CA LYS A 124 3.30 -25.53 -2.32
C LYS A 124 3.58 -24.43 -1.29
N TYR A 125 4.58 -23.58 -1.54
CA TYR A 125 4.91 -22.45 -0.68
C TYR A 125 3.71 -21.52 -0.48
N VAL A 126 3.03 -21.14 -1.57
CA VAL A 126 1.81 -20.31 -1.54
C VAL A 126 0.70 -20.99 -0.73
N ASN A 127 0.43 -22.28 -0.99
CA ASN A 127 -0.62 -23.01 -0.29
C ASN A 127 -0.36 -23.22 1.21
N SER A 128 0.91 -23.29 1.62
CA SER A 128 1.30 -23.42 3.03
C SER A 128 1.55 -22.09 3.76
N SER A 129 1.48 -20.96 3.06
CA SER A 129 1.83 -19.66 3.61
C SER A 129 0.71 -19.07 4.46
N SER A 130 1.09 -18.34 5.51
CA SER A 130 0.15 -17.50 6.26
C SER A 130 -0.31 -16.31 5.42
N GLU A 131 -1.42 -15.69 5.82
CA GLU A 131 -1.92 -14.48 5.16
C GLU A 131 -0.85 -13.39 5.06
N GLU A 132 -0.13 -13.10 6.15
CA GLU A 132 0.92 -12.06 6.13
C GLU A 132 2.03 -12.40 5.13
N LYS A 133 2.44 -13.68 5.06
CA LYS A 133 3.45 -14.12 4.10
C LYS A 133 2.95 -13.98 2.65
N LEU A 134 1.66 -14.25 2.40
CA LEU A 134 1.03 -14.00 1.11
C LEU A 134 0.95 -12.51 0.77
N LYS A 135 0.71 -11.63 1.76
CA LYS A 135 0.72 -10.17 1.55
C LYS A 135 2.12 -9.67 1.21
N CYS A 136 3.15 -10.17 1.91
CA CYS A 136 4.55 -9.89 1.59
C CYS A 136 4.89 -10.36 0.17
N LEU A 137 4.46 -11.56 -0.22
CA LEU A 137 4.66 -12.08 -1.57
C LEU A 137 3.92 -11.25 -2.63
N LEU A 138 2.68 -10.86 -2.37
CA LEU A 138 1.93 -9.99 -3.27
C LEU A 138 2.63 -8.64 -3.44
N GLN A 139 3.14 -8.06 -2.35
CA GLN A 139 3.89 -6.80 -2.38
C GLN A 139 5.20 -6.95 -3.15
N PHE A 140 5.94 -8.03 -2.92
CA PHE A 140 7.17 -8.35 -3.65
C PHE A 140 6.90 -8.41 -5.17
N VAL A 141 5.80 -9.04 -5.59
CA VAL A 141 5.53 -9.25 -7.02
C VAL A 141 4.80 -8.08 -7.69
N THR A 142 4.01 -7.29 -6.95
CA THR A 142 3.08 -6.31 -7.54
C THR A 142 3.18 -4.90 -6.93
N GLY A 143 3.92 -4.74 -5.83
CA GLY A 143 3.92 -3.53 -5.02
C GLY A 143 2.71 -3.36 -4.10
N HIS A 144 1.69 -4.22 -4.18
CA HIS A 144 0.48 -4.13 -3.38
C HIS A 144 0.45 -5.13 -2.21
N ARG A 145 0.06 -4.70 -1.02
CA ARG A 145 -0.19 -5.61 0.13
C ARG A 145 -1.57 -6.28 0.12
N SER A 146 -2.47 -5.83 -0.76
CA SER A 146 -3.80 -6.42 -0.95
C SER A 146 -4.20 -6.26 -2.41
N ILE A 147 -5.09 -7.14 -2.89
CA ILE A 147 -5.63 -7.02 -4.24
C ILE A 147 -6.52 -5.76 -4.28
N PRO A 148 -6.26 -4.80 -5.17
CA PRO A 148 -7.07 -3.59 -5.27
C PRO A 148 -8.53 -3.92 -5.64
N PRO A 149 -9.50 -3.04 -5.32
CA PRO A 149 -10.93 -3.28 -5.62
C PRO A 149 -11.21 -3.54 -7.11
N ARG A 150 -10.40 -2.96 -7.99
CA ARG A 150 -10.48 -3.14 -9.45
C ARG A 150 -9.65 -4.32 -9.97
N GLY A 151 -9.08 -5.13 -9.08
CA GLY A 151 -8.09 -6.15 -9.42
C GLY A 151 -6.70 -5.58 -9.64
N LEU A 152 -5.74 -6.46 -9.93
CA LEU A 152 -4.39 -6.08 -10.36
C LEU A 152 -4.44 -5.58 -11.83
N SER A 153 -3.55 -4.66 -12.18
CA SER A 153 -3.41 -4.18 -13.57
C SER A 153 -2.98 -5.29 -14.54
N HIS A 154 -2.23 -6.27 -14.04
CA HIS A 154 -1.75 -7.43 -14.78
C HIS A 154 -1.81 -8.68 -13.89
N LEU A 155 -2.03 -9.85 -14.51
CA LEU A 155 -1.85 -11.13 -13.83
C LEU A 155 -0.37 -11.34 -13.50
N ILE A 156 -0.11 -11.98 -12.37
CA ILE A 156 1.22 -12.37 -11.92
C ILE A 156 1.81 -13.39 -12.89
N CYS A 157 2.89 -13.03 -13.56
CA CYS A 157 3.60 -13.91 -14.48
C CYS A 157 4.79 -14.56 -13.78
N ILE A 158 4.81 -15.89 -13.75
CA ILE A 158 5.95 -16.65 -13.27
C ILE A 158 6.90 -16.88 -14.45
N LYS A 159 8.16 -16.49 -14.26
CA LYS A 159 9.28 -16.78 -15.14
C LYS A 159 10.35 -17.51 -14.34
N PHE A 160 11.32 -18.07 -15.02
CA PHE A 160 12.40 -18.83 -14.41
C PHE A 160 13.73 -18.14 -14.67
N LEU A 161 14.60 -18.16 -13.67
CA LEU A 161 15.97 -17.71 -13.82
C LEU A 161 16.78 -18.80 -14.54
N PRO A 162 17.82 -18.41 -15.30
CA PRO A 162 18.75 -19.38 -15.86
C PRO A 162 19.48 -20.13 -14.74
N ASP A 163 19.87 -21.38 -15.03
CA ASP A 163 20.58 -22.26 -14.10
C ASP A 163 22.06 -21.83 -13.98
N ASP A 164 22.28 -20.74 -13.24
CA ASP A 164 23.59 -20.19 -12.87
C ASP A 164 23.62 -20.03 -11.35
N GLU A 165 24.74 -20.36 -10.68
CA GLU A 165 24.93 -20.20 -9.24
C GLU A 165 24.68 -18.76 -8.76
N LYS A 166 24.84 -17.77 -9.64
CA LYS A 166 24.54 -16.35 -9.37
C LYS A 166 23.03 -16.05 -9.29
N ALA A 167 22.18 -16.96 -9.76
CA ALA A 167 20.73 -16.82 -9.82
C ALA A 167 20.02 -17.55 -8.65
N SER A 168 20.55 -17.42 -7.43
CA SER A 168 20.04 -18.12 -6.26
C SER A 168 18.79 -17.47 -5.65
N LEU A 169 18.66 -16.14 -5.66
CA LEU A 169 17.47 -15.46 -5.09
C LEU A 169 16.39 -15.19 -6.15
N PRO A 170 15.11 -15.32 -5.79
CA PRO A 170 14.01 -14.89 -6.66
C PRO A 170 14.07 -13.37 -6.88
N LYS A 171 13.59 -12.93 -8.04
CA LYS A 171 13.59 -11.50 -8.43
C LYS A 171 12.20 -11.09 -8.90
N SER A 172 11.78 -9.88 -8.55
CA SER A 172 10.52 -9.32 -9.03
C SER A 172 10.76 -8.20 -10.05
N ILE A 173 9.78 -8.00 -10.94
CA ILE A 173 9.61 -6.75 -11.68
C ILE A 173 8.20 -6.27 -11.32
N ALA A 174 8.09 -5.58 -10.20
CA ALA A 174 6.80 -5.27 -9.56
C ALA A 174 5.83 -4.53 -10.48
N CYS A 175 6.33 -3.58 -11.27
CA CYS A 175 5.52 -2.81 -12.22
C CYS A 175 4.88 -3.66 -13.33
N LEU A 176 5.41 -4.87 -13.60
CA LEU A 176 4.91 -5.79 -14.61
C LEU A 176 4.24 -7.03 -13.99
N GLY A 177 4.20 -7.15 -12.66
CA GLY A 177 3.67 -8.35 -12.01
C GLY A 177 4.50 -9.61 -12.29
N ILE A 178 5.81 -9.50 -12.55
CA ILE A 178 6.64 -10.66 -12.92
C ILE A 178 7.46 -11.12 -11.72
N ILE A 179 7.43 -12.42 -11.43
CA ILE A 179 8.37 -13.07 -10.51
C ILE A 179 9.25 -14.04 -11.28
N HIS A 180 10.56 -13.96 -11.07
CA HIS A 180 11.54 -14.91 -11.58
C HIS A 180 11.94 -15.86 -10.47
N LEU A 181 11.64 -17.14 -10.65
CA LEU A 181 11.95 -18.21 -9.70
C LEU A 181 13.31 -18.84 -10.02
N PRO A 182 14.15 -19.11 -9.00
CA PRO A 182 15.41 -19.83 -9.18
C PRO A 182 15.15 -21.31 -9.49
N THR A 183 15.92 -21.87 -10.42
CA THR A 183 15.88 -23.29 -10.84
C THR A 183 17.09 -24.10 -10.35
N VAL A 184 18.10 -23.42 -9.80
CA VAL A 184 19.38 -23.99 -9.33
C VAL A 184 19.24 -24.87 -8.08
N TYR A 185 18.07 -24.89 -7.42
CA TYR A 185 17.89 -25.59 -6.16
C TYR A 185 17.52 -27.06 -6.35
N SER A 186 18.28 -27.95 -5.72
CA SER A 186 17.97 -29.39 -5.65
C SER A 186 17.08 -29.78 -4.46
N SER A 187 16.64 -28.82 -3.65
CA SER A 187 15.86 -29.05 -2.44
C SER A 187 14.81 -27.98 -2.22
N GLU A 188 13.56 -28.40 -2.01
CA GLU A 188 12.42 -27.55 -1.64
C GLU A 188 12.75 -26.63 -0.45
N LYS A 189 13.47 -27.15 0.55
CA LYS A 189 13.86 -26.37 1.73
C LYS A 189 14.73 -25.17 1.38
N LYS A 190 15.70 -25.34 0.46
CA LYS A 190 16.58 -24.25 0.02
C LYS A 190 15.82 -23.24 -0.83
N PHE A 191 14.93 -23.72 -1.69
CA PHE A 191 14.03 -22.87 -2.48
C PHE A 191 13.16 -21.99 -1.58
N VAL A 192 12.49 -22.58 -0.60
CA VAL A 192 11.65 -21.86 0.38
C VAL A 192 12.47 -20.83 1.18
N GLN A 193 13.68 -21.20 1.64
CA GLN A 193 14.57 -20.27 2.33
C GLN A 193 14.95 -19.07 1.46
N SER A 194 15.16 -19.27 0.16
CA SER A 194 15.48 -18.18 -0.78
C SER A 194 14.33 -17.17 -0.92
N LEU A 195 13.09 -17.66 -0.98
CA LEU A 195 11.89 -16.82 -1.01
C LEU A 195 11.74 -16.05 0.30
N ASP A 196 11.85 -16.72 1.45
CA ASP A 196 11.75 -16.06 2.75
C ASP A 196 12.80 -14.96 2.94
N ILE A 197 14.03 -15.20 2.44
CA ILE A 197 15.07 -14.17 2.40
C ILE A 197 14.62 -13.00 1.53
N ALA A 198 14.24 -13.23 0.27
CA ALA A 198 13.84 -12.16 -0.66
C ALA A 198 12.67 -11.32 -0.12
N LEU A 199 11.64 -11.97 0.42
CA LEU A 199 10.50 -11.29 1.02
C LEU A 199 10.90 -10.43 2.22
N LYS A 200 11.84 -10.90 3.05
CA LYS A 200 12.31 -10.14 4.21
C LYS A 200 12.99 -8.83 3.80
N TRP A 201 13.88 -8.88 2.81
CA TRP A 201 14.65 -7.69 2.39
C TRP A 201 13.80 -6.67 1.62
N GLU A 202 12.80 -7.09 0.84
CA GLU A 202 11.94 -6.14 0.11
C GLU A 202 10.76 -5.59 0.95
N CYS A 203 10.30 -6.32 1.97
CA CYS A 203 9.24 -5.82 2.85
C CYS A 203 9.67 -4.66 3.76
N GLU A 204 10.98 -4.41 3.90
CA GLU A 204 11.55 -3.28 4.64
C GLU A 204 11.61 -1.96 3.81
N GLY A 205 10.91 -1.90 2.67
CA GLY A 205 10.88 -0.72 1.79
C GLY A 205 10.55 0.62 2.46
N PHE A 206 11.15 1.71 1.93
CA PHE A 206 11.12 3.12 2.37
C PHE A 206 9.97 3.51 3.32
N GLY A 207 10.25 3.49 4.63
CA GLY A 207 9.31 3.99 5.64
C GLY A 207 9.53 3.49 7.06
N SER A 208 10.43 2.53 7.29
CA SER A 208 10.71 1.98 8.62
C SER A 208 12.19 2.07 8.99
N SER A 209 12.64 3.29 9.27
CA SER A 209 13.86 3.60 10.05
C SER A 209 13.74 5.00 10.63
#